data_AF-A0A397F657-F1
#
_entry.id   AF-A0A397F657-F1
#
_cell.length_a   1.000
_cell.length_b   1.000
_cell.length_c   1.000
_cell.angle_alpha   90.00
_cell.angle_beta   90.00
_cell.angle_gamma   90.00
#
_symmetry.space_group_name_H-M   'P 1'
#
loop_
_entity.id
_entity.type
_entity.pdbx_description
1 polymer ?
#
loop_
_entity_poly.entity_id
_entity_poly.type
_entity_poly.pdbx_seq_one_letter_code
_entity_poly.pdbx_strand_id
1 'polypeptide(L)'
;MPGSRSNSPRRDDSPRRNDRSRSRSPDRDQGNSKRKVGTAARWNEKGFGFIKPDDGAEDVFCHFSSIKDGNCLREGDKVEFEVRFDEQKGKNRAEDVTGGVYEERRPRDTRMAAVVCAGAALRVGLFACGLDAFARNRLEYVTPLNSLLRLQEGHFLYKAGVNPYAGDTFHQPPLVLAVYTLLDALTVFHIPLRTCLIGWTIFMDVVIALGFASMCRAFLSSQGEQQCERSKIWLNHPPVSSLLAPEMLPATTAAMFLFNPYSVISSLALSTSLVTYASIVWSFSFAVQGLLVHAIVLLALATYLSVYPVVLVVPVLLMIHQARSVGGFVGVSFVYMGRTWDFLRATYVWMHEYPDLTPNIGIFWYFFMELFDRFQSYFLVLLHLHPYLYVLPLFIRLRYDM
;
A
#
# COMPACT_ATOMS: atom_id res chain seq x y z
N MET A 1 -34.43 33.15 -43.15
CA MET A 1 -35.32 34.33 -42.95
C MET A 1 -36.01 34.63 -44.26
N PRO A 2 -37.29 35.07 -44.33
CA PRO A 2 -38.33 35.32 -43.30
C PRO A 2 -39.47 34.27 -43.43
N GLY A 3 -40.60 34.25 -42.71
CA GLY A 3 -41.21 35.14 -41.74
C GLY A 3 -42.42 34.45 -41.07
N SER A 4 -42.76 34.95 -39.89
CA SER A 4 -43.77 34.48 -38.93
C SER A 4 -45.22 34.55 -39.41
N ARG A 5 -46.08 33.66 -38.88
CA ARG A 5 -47.39 34.03 -38.29
C ARG A 5 -47.99 32.90 -37.45
N SER A 6 -48.41 33.27 -36.25
CA SER A 6 -49.08 32.50 -35.20
C SER A 6 -50.56 32.24 -35.49
N ASN A 7 -51.09 31.08 -35.07
CA ASN A 7 -52.37 31.00 -34.36
C ASN A 7 -52.61 29.59 -33.78
N SER A 8 -52.83 29.52 -32.47
CA SER A 8 -53.45 28.40 -31.73
C SER A 8 -54.98 28.58 -31.72
N PRO A 9 -55.84 27.53 -31.55
CA PRO A 9 -56.17 27.05 -30.19
C PRO A 9 -56.66 25.58 -30.03
N ARG A 10 -56.57 25.11 -28.75
CA ARG A 10 -57.44 24.16 -27.97
C ARG A 10 -57.78 22.78 -28.58
N ARG A 11 -57.31 21.65 -28.01
CA ARG A 11 -57.78 20.88 -26.81
C ARG A 11 -59.25 20.42 -26.87
N ASP A 12 -59.44 19.14 -27.19
CA ASP A 12 -60.18 18.06 -26.49
C ASP A 12 -59.84 16.76 -27.28
N ASP A 13 -59.58 15.57 -26.71
CA ASP A 13 -60.61 14.71 -26.14
C ASP A 13 -60.03 13.48 -25.37
N SER A 14 -60.64 13.21 -24.21
CA SER A 14 -60.95 11.91 -23.58
C SER A 14 -59.85 10.94 -23.05
N PRO A 15 -59.88 10.61 -21.73
CA PRO A 15 -59.14 9.50 -21.14
C PRO A 15 -60.00 8.22 -20.98
N ARG A 16 -59.41 7.05 -21.25
CA ARG A 16 -60.01 5.74 -20.95
C ARG A 16 -59.82 5.38 -19.47
N ARG A 17 -60.94 5.27 -18.74
CA ARG A 17 -61.06 4.52 -17.49
C ARG A 17 -60.94 3.02 -17.78
N ASN A 18 -60.28 2.28 -16.89
CA ASN A 18 -60.77 0.96 -16.54
C ASN A 18 -60.45 0.63 -15.07
N ASP A 19 -61.52 0.39 -14.32
CA ASP A 19 -61.57 -0.04 -12.94
C ASP A 19 -60.87 -1.39 -12.73
N ARG A 20 -60.29 -1.58 -11.54
CA ARG A 20 -60.27 -2.89 -10.85
C ARG A 20 -59.90 -2.76 -9.37
N SER A 21 -60.90 -3.06 -8.54
CA SER A 21 -60.83 -3.80 -7.28
C SER A 21 -59.83 -3.35 -6.21
N ARG A 22 -60.36 -2.58 -5.24
CA ARG A 22 -59.78 -2.38 -3.90
C ARG A 22 -59.74 -3.70 -3.13
N SER A 23 -58.59 -4.37 -3.14
CA SER A 23 -58.22 -5.36 -2.13
C SER A 23 -57.88 -4.62 -0.83
N ARG A 24 -58.53 -5.00 0.27
CA ARG A 24 -58.29 -4.55 1.63
C ARG A 24 -56.79 -4.67 1.98
N SER A 25 -56.14 -3.54 2.19
CA SER A 25 -54.86 -3.49 2.90
C SER A 25 -55.10 -3.87 4.37
N PRO A 26 -54.29 -4.74 4.99
CA PRO A 26 -54.35 -4.95 6.42
C PRO A 26 -53.92 -3.65 7.11
N ASP A 27 -54.72 -3.20 8.06
CA ASP A 27 -54.36 -2.14 9.00
C ASP A 27 -53.00 -2.47 9.60
N ARG A 28 -51.97 -1.71 9.19
CA ARG A 28 -50.70 -1.71 9.89
C ARG A 28 -50.94 -0.99 11.21
N ASP A 29 -50.99 -1.80 12.25
CA ASP A 29 -50.87 -1.43 13.65
C ASP A 29 -49.88 -0.25 13.78
N GLN A 30 -50.43 0.96 13.97
CA GLN A 30 -49.66 2.11 14.41
C GLN A 30 -49.34 1.88 15.88
N GLY A 31 -48.42 0.94 16.12
CA GLY A 31 -47.79 0.74 17.39
C GLY A 31 -47.11 2.04 17.77
N ASN A 32 -47.56 2.61 18.88
CA ASN A 32 -46.98 3.76 19.57
C ASN A 32 -45.52 3.44 19.93
N SER A 33 -44.63 3.63 18.97
CA SER A 33 -43.19 3.50 19.08
C SER A 33 -42.71 4.60 20.01
N LYS A 34 -42.57 4.29 21.31
CA LYS A 34 -42.04 5.24 22.29
C LYS A 34 -40.62 5.61 21.87
N ARG A 35 -40.43 6.88 21.48
CA ARG A 35 -39.08 7.44 21.28
C ARG A 35 -38.25 7.23 22.53
N LYS A 36 -37.04 6.70 22.35
CA LYS A 36 -36.06 6.44 23.39
C LYS A 36 -34.93 7.45 23.30
N VAL A 37 -34.30 7.72 24.43
CA VAL A 37 -33.09 8.54 24.52
C VAL A 37 -31.89 7.62 24.74
N GLY A 38 -30.75 7.97 24.17
CA GLY A 38 -29.49 7.28 24.40
C GLY A 38 -28.30 8.16 24.07
N THR A 39 -27.13 7.54 24.11
CA THR A 39 -25.85 8.17 23.80
C THR A 39 -25.20 7.47 22.62
N ALA A 40 -24.73 8.23 21.63
CA ALA A 40 -23.97 7.70 20.52
C ALA A 40 -22.66 7.07 21.03
N ALA A 41 -22.48 5.77 20.80
CA ALA A 41 -21.37 5.01 21.38
C ALA A 41 -20.19 4.91 20.43
N ARG A 42 -20.44 4.41 19.20
CA ARG A 42 -19.40 4.27 18.17
C ARG A 42 -19.95 4.66 16.81
N TRP A 43 -19.22 5.47 16.06
CA TRP A 43 -19.60 5.84 14.69
C TRP A 43 -18.44 5.60 13.72
N ASN A 44 -18.72 4.94 12.59
CA ASN A 44 -17.71 4.59 11.60
C ASN A 44 -17.84 5.49 10.36
N GLU A 45 -16.71 5.79 9.70
CA GLU A 45 -16.61 6.51 8.42
C GLU A 45 -17.49 5.90 7.30
N LYS A 46 -17.83 4.61 7.41
CA LYS A 46 -18.76 3.93 6.49
C LYS A 46 -20.22 4.41 6.61
N GLY A 47 -20.54 5.27 7.57
CA GLY A 47 -21.87 5.87 7.76
C GLY A 47 -22.82 5.01 8.59
N PHE A 48 -22.29 4.24 9.54
CA PHE A 48 -23.09 3.50 10.50
C PHE A 48 -22.41 3.48 11.87
N GLY A 49 -23.20 3.24 12.90
CA GLY A 49 -22.74 3.21 14.27
C GLY A 49 -23.71 2.51 15.21
N PHE A 50 -23.47 2.69 16.50
CA PHE A 50 -24.27 2.12 17.57
C PHE A 50 -24.66 3.21 18.56
N ILE A 51 -25.91 3.16 19.00
CA ILE A 51 -26.47 4.01 20.05
C ILE A 51 -26.63 3.15 21.29
N LYS A 52 -26.09 3.60 22.41
CA LYS A 52 -26.28 2.99 23.72
C LYS A 52 -27.53 3.59 24.36
N PRO A 53 -28.63 2.84 24.54
CA PRO A 53 -29.84 3.33 25.18
C PRO A 53 -29.59 3.71 26.65
N ASP A 54 -30.27 4.76 27.15
CA ASP A 54 -30.18 5.16 28.56
C ASP A 54 -30.90 4.17 29.50
N ASP A 55 -31.82 3.35 28.97
CA ASP A 55 -32.53 2.30 29.71
C ASP A 55 -31.68 1.06 30.01
N GLY A 56 -30.40 1.06 29.60
CA GLY A 56 -29.45 -0.03 29.84
C GLY A 56 -29.66 -1.25 28.93
N ALA A 57 -30.51 -1.14 27.90
CA ALA A 57 -30.67 -2.18 26.88
C ALA A 57 -29.41 -2.34 26.01
N GLU A 58 -29.39 -3.39 25.19
CA GLU A 58 -28.30 -3.64 24.25
C GLU A 58 -28.15 -2.50 23.23
N ASP A 59 -26.91 -2.31 22.77
CA ASP A 59 -26.55 -1.30 21.77
C ASP A 59 -27.36 -1.48 20.48
N VAL A 60 -28.01 -0.40 20.04
CA VAL A 60 -28.90 -0.41 18.87
C VAL A 60 -28.15 0.08 17.64
N PHE A 61 -28.22 -0.68 16.55
CA PHE A 61 -27.57 -0.31 15.30
C PHE A 61 -28.24 0.91 14.65
N CYS A 62 -27.45 1.89 14.24
CA CYS A 62 -27.92 3.08 13.53
C CYS A 62 -27.16 3.25 12.20
N HIS A 63 -27.88 3.53 11.11
CA HIS A 63 -27.31 3.86 9.81
C HIS A 63 -27.54 5.35 9.52
N PHE A 64 -26.66 6.02 8.78
CA PHE A 64 -26.80 7.45 8.48
C PHE A 64 -28.15 7.80 7.86
N SER A 65 -28.73 6.88 7.07
CA SER A 65 -30.05 7.08 6.43
C SER A 65 -31.21 7.12 7.43
N SER A 66 -30.99 6.66 8.67
CA SER A 66 -31.96 6.70 9.75
C SER A 66 -31.95 8.04 10.51
N ILE A 67 -30.95 8.89 10.28
CA ILE A 67 -30.81 10.20 10.94
C ILE A 67 -31.59 11.25 10.15
N LYS A 68 -32.39 12.05 10.84
CA LYS A 68 -33.26 13.09 10.23
C LYS A 68 -32.58 14.45 10.12
N ASP A 69 -31.71 14.78 11.06
CA ASP A 69 -31.14 16.11 11.27
C ASP A 69 -29.62 16.16 11.15
N GLY A 70 -29.01 15.14 10.53
CA GLY A 70 -27.58 15.06 10.29
C GLY A 70 -27.21 13.88 9.41
N ASN A 71 -25.91 13.65 9.21
CA ASN A 71 -25.39 12.49 8.47
C ASN A 71 -24.39 11.65 9.28
N CYS A 72 -24.04 12.07 10.49
CA CYS A 72 -23.29 11.28 11.47
C CYS A 72 -23.79 11.54 12.90
N LEU A 73 -23.39 10.67 13.83
CA LEU A 73 -23.53 10.88 15.27
C LEU A 73 -22.11 11.01 15.85
N ARG A 74 -21.83 12.01 16.69
CA ARG A 74 -20.54 12.09 17.38
C ARG A 74 -20.60 11.26 18.66
N GLU A 75 -19.53 10.53 18.94
CA GLU A 75 -19.45 9.72 20.15
C GLU A 75 -19.62 10.60 21.40
N GLY A 76 -20.51 10.18 22.30
CA GLY A 76 -20.88 10.93 23.50
C GLY A 76 -22.11 11.84 23.35
N ASP A 77 -22.56 12.12 22.13
CA ASP A 77 -23.74 12.98 21.92
C ASP A 77 -25.04 12.27 22.33
N LYS A 78 -25.97 13.05 22.89
CA LYS A 78 -27.32 12.59 23.22
C LYS A 78 -28.18 12.55 21.98
N VAL A 79 -28.86 11.43 21.77
CA VAL A 79 -29.69 11.18 20.59
C VAL A 79 -31.04 10.62 20.99
N GLU A 80 -32.07 10.97 20.21
CA GLU A 80 -33.41 10.39 20.35
C GLU A 80 -33.70 9.50 19.14
N PHE A 81 -34.29 8.33 19.36
CA PHE A 81 -34.51 7.35 18.29
C PHE A 81 -35.68 6.43 18.60
N GLU A 82 -36.15 5.73 17.58
CA GLU A 82 -37.15 4.68 17.69
C GLU A 82 -36.51 3.33 17.42
N VAL A 83 -36.81 2.33 18.27
CA VAL A 83 -36.28 0.97 18.09
C VAL A 83 -37.27 0.17 17.25
N ARG A 84 -36.82 -0.29 16.08
CA ARG A 84 -37.57 -1.18 15.21
C ARG A 84 -36.83 -2.49 15.01
N PHE A 85 -37.57 -3.59 15.03
CA PHE A 85 -37.01 -4.91 14.74
C PHE A 85 -36.90 -5.10 13.23
N ASP A 86 -35.68 -5.36 12.73
CA ASP A 86 -35.44 -5.68 11.32
C ASP A 86 -35.63 -7.18 11.10
N GLU A 87 -36.79 -7.57 10.54
CA GLU A 87 -37.14 -8.98 10.27
C GLU A 87 -36.17 -9.68 9.31
N GLN A 88 -35.50 -8.95 8.41
CA GLN A 88 -34.55 -9.55 7.47
C GLN A 88 -33.22 -9.91 8.12
N LYS A 89 -32.81 -9.14 9.14
CA LYS A 89 -31.50 -9.29 9.80
C LYS A 89 -31.58 -9.85 11.22
N GLY A 90 -32.79 -10.00 11.77
CA GLY A 90 -33.04 -10.49 13.11
C GLY A 90 -32.45 -9.62 14.22
N LYS A 91 -32.33 -8.30 14.00
CA LYS A 91 -31.68 -7.36 14.92
C LYS A 91 -32.47 -6.07 15.10
N ASN A 92 -32.33 -5.45 16.27
CA ASN A 92 -32.88 -4.13 16.56
C ASN A 92 -32.09 -3.03 15.83
N ARG A 93 -32.82 -2.11 15.21
CA ARG A 93 -32.27 -0.96 14.49
C ARG A 93 -32.96 0.32 14.93
N ALA A 94 -32.18 1.40 14.99
CA ALA A 94 -32.67 2.74 15.21
C ALA A 94 -33.26 3.33 13.92
N GLU A 95 -34.50 3.80 13.99
CA GLU A 95 -35.18 4.61 12.99
C GLU A 95 -35.53 5.98 13.57
N ASP A 96 -35.80 6.95 12.69
CA ASP A 96 -36.20 8.31 13.04
C ASP A 96 -35.31 8.98 14.11
N VAL A 97 -34.00 8.87 13.90
CA VAL A 97 -32.96 9.37 14.82
C VAL A 97 -32.80 10.87 14.69
N THR A 98 -32.80 11.59 15.83
CA THR A 98 -32.50 13.02 15.94
C THR A 98 -31.36 13.27 16.94
N GLY A 99 -30.66 14.39 16.80
CA GLY A 99 -29.39 14.67 17.47
C GLY A 99 -28.16 14.40 16.60
N GLY A 100 -28.35 14.32 15.27
CA GLY A 100 -27.27 14.16 14.32
C GLY A 100 -26.48 15.45 14.06
N VAL A 101 -25.25 15.28 13.59
CA VAL A 101 -24.41 16.39 13.12
C VAL A 101 -24.22 16.25 11.61
N TYR A 102 -24.14 17.39 10.92
CA TYR A 102 -23.68 17.44 9.53
C TYR A 102 -22.16 17.52 9.50
N GLU A 103 -21.53 16.43 9.13
CA GLU A 103 -20.11 16.37 8.83
C GLU A 103 -19.95 16.22 7.31
N GLU A 104 -19.13 17.03 6.66
CA GLU A 104 -18.87 16.85 5.24
C GLU A 104 -18.30 15.44 5.03
N ARG A 105 -19.10 14.57 4.38
CA ARG A 105 -18.70 13.21 4.10
C ARG A 105 -17.45 13.28 3.23
N ARG A 106 -16.28 12.98 3.80
CA ARG A 106 -15.01 12.96 3.05
C ARG A 106 -15.26 12.17 1.77
N PRO A 107 -15.19 12.79 0.59
CA PRO A 107 -15.45 12.08 -0.66
C PRO A 107 -14.53 10.87 -0.69
N ARG A 108 -15.07 9.71 -1.12
CA ARG A 108 -14.23 8.53 -1.39
C ARG A 108 -13.07 9.03 -2.25
N ASP A 109 -11.84 8.83 -1.78
CA ASP A 109 -10.63 9.36 -2.41
C ASP A 109 -10.43 8.68 -3.79
N THR A 110 -11.23 9.12 -4.76
CA THR A 110 -11.23 8.64 -6.15
C THR A 110 -9.93 9.02 -6.84
N ARG A 111 -9.22 10.02 -6.31
CA ARG A 111 -7.93 10.50 -6.81
C ARG A 111 -6.86 9.43 -6.63
N MET A 112 -6.77 8.83 -5.43
CA MET A 112 -5.87 7.70 -5.19
C MET A 112 -6.13 6.54 -6.17
N ALA A 113 -7.40 6.15 -6.32
CA ALA A 113 -7.78 5.08 -7.24
C ALA A 113 -7.41 5.44 -8.70
N ALA A 114 -7.65 6.68 -9.13
CA ALA A 114 -7.28 7.14 -10.46
C ALA A 114 -5.76 7.10 -10.69
N VAL A 115 -4.96 7.53 -9.72
CA VAL A 115 -3.49 7.49 -9.78
C VAL A 115 -2.98 6.05 -9.90
N VAL A 116 -3.49 5.15 -9.06
CA VAL A 116 -3.11 3.72 -9.09
C VAL A 116 -3.50 3.08 -10.42
N CYS A 117 -4.73 3.29 -10.88
CA CYS A 117 -5.20 2.77 -12.17
C CYS A 117 -4.39 3.32 -13.33
N ALA A 118 -4.07 4.62 -13.34
CA ALA A 118 -3.26 5.23 -14.38
C ALA A 118 -1.82 4.71 -14.38
N GLY A 119 -1.19 4.57 -13.21
CA GLY A 119 0.16 4.02 -13.08
C GLY A 119 0.26 2.54 -13.48
N ALA A 120 -0.78 1.75 -13.18
CA ALA A 120 -0.89 0.36 -13.62
C ALA A 120 -1.14 0.27 -15.14
N ALA A 121 -2.07 1.08 -15.67
CA ALA A 121 -2.35 1.12 -17.10
C ALA A 121 -1.13 1.54 -17.92
N LEU A 122 -0.34 2.50 -17.43
CA LEU A 122 0.94 2.88 -18.03
C LEU A 122 1.87 1.66 -18.16
N ARG A 123 2.07 0.90 -17.08
CA ARG A 123 2.92 -0.29 -17.09
C ARG A 123 2.39 -1.36 -18.04
N VAL A 124 1.09 -1.66 -18.00
CA VAL A 124 0.45 -2.59 -18.94
C VAL A 124 0.69 -2.16 -20.38
N GLY A 125 0.52 -0.87 -20.70
CA GLY A 125 0.79 -0.33 -22.03
C GLY A 125 2.25 -0.49 -22.45
N LEU A 126 3.20 -0.20 -21.57
CA LEU A 126 4.63 -0.33 -21.86
C LEU A 126 5.06 -1.79 -22.09
N PHE A 127 4.51 -2.74 -21.31
CA PHE A 127 4.72 -4.18 -21.51
C PHE A 127 4.06 -4.69 -22.80
N ALA A 128 2.88 -4.16 -23.16
CA ALA A 128 2.20 -4.49 -24.40
C ALA A 128 2.99 -4.03 -25.64
N CYS A 129 3.68 -2.89 -25.54
CA CYS A 129 4.61 -2.39 -26.56
C CYS A 129 5.95 -3.15 -26.61
N GLY A 130 6.21 -4.08 -25.68
CA GLY A 130 7.43 -4.89 -25.67
C GLY A 130 8.70 -4.16 -25.17
N LEU A 131 8.55 -3.03 -24.48
CA LEU A 131 9.70 -2.25 -23.97
C LEU A 131 10.47 -2.99 -22.87
N ASP A 132 9.90 -4.02 -22.28
CA ASP A 132 10.58 -4.90 -21.33
C ASP A 132 11.77 -5.64 -21.95
N ALA A 133 11.77 -5.90 -23.25
CA ALA A 133 12.93 -6.50 -23.92
C ALA A 133 14.14 -5.56 -23.94
N PHE A 134 13.90 -4.25 -24.05
CA PHE A 134 14.95 -3.24 -23.96
C PHE A 134 15.50 -3.15 -22.53
N ALA A 135 14.62 -3.07 -21.52
CA ALA A 135 15.03 -2.88 -20.13
C ALA A 135 15.78 -4.09 -19.55
N ARG A 136 15.41 -5.32 -19.92
CA ARG A 136 16.00 -6.56 -19.37
C ARG A 136 17.44 -6.84 -19.79
N ASN A 137 17.88 -6.27 -20.90
CA ASN A 137 19.23 -6.50 -21.45
C ASN A 137 20.23 -5.40 -21.05
N ARG A 138 19.81 -4.47 -20.19
CA ARG A 138 20.59 -3.31 -19.77
C ARG A 138 21.17 -3.53 -18.38
N LEU A 139 22.49 -3.60 -18.31
CA LEU A 139 23.24 -3.82 -17.08
C LEU A 139 23.10 -2.63 -16.10
N GLU A 140 22.63 -1.47 -16.57
CA GLU A 140 22.29 -0.33 -15.69
C GLU A 140 21.18 -0.64 -14.69
N TYR A 141 20.23 -1.50 -15.07
CA TYR A 141 19.02 -1.79 -14.30
C TYR A 141 18.98 -3.23 -13.80
N VAL A 142 19.70 -4.11 -14.50
CA VAL A 142 19.76 -5.54 -14.24
C VAL A 142 21.17 -5.92 -13.79
N THR A 143 21.29 -6.28 -12.53
CA THR A 143 22.52 -6.77 -11.88
C THR A 143 22.36 -8.25 -11.52
N PRO A 144 23.47 -8.96 -11.20
CA PRO A 144 23.38 -10.35 -10.74
C PRO A 144 22.44 -10.55 -9.53
N LEU A 145 22.28 -9.51 -8.70
CA LEU A 145 21.46 -9.53 -7.50
C LEU A 145 19.96 -9.30 -7.75
N ASN A 146 19.56 -8.80 -8.93
CA ASN A 146 18.16 -8.50 -9.22
C ASN A 146 17.64 -9.03 -10.57
N SER A 147 18.47 -9.76 -11.31
CA SER A 147 18.19 -10.27 -12.65
C SER A 147 17.17 -11.40 -12.68
N LEU A 148 16.15 -11.26 -13.51
CA LEU A 148 15.20 -12.33 -13.80
C LEU A 148 15.86 -13.51 -14.53
N LEU A 149 16.83 -13.26 -15.40
CA LEU A 149 17.52 -14.31 -16.15
C LEU A 149 18.31 -15.22 -15.20
N ARG A 150 19.04 -14.65 -14.24
CA ARG A 150 19.73 -15.42 -13.20
C ARG A 150 18.77 -16.22 -12.34
N LEU A 151 17.59 -15.66 -12.04
CA LEU A 151 16.54 -16.36 -11.32
C LEU A 151 15.96 -17.54 -12.10
N GLN A 152 15.79 -17.39 -13.42
CA GLN A 152 15.40 -18.48 -14.32
C GLN A 152 16.44 -19.60 -14.36
N GLU A 153 17.72 -19.26 -14.46
CA GLU A 153 18.84 -20.20 -14.41
C GLU A 153 18.86 -20.95 -13.06
N GLY A 154 18.74 -20.24 -11.94
CA GLY A 154 18.68 -20.83 -10.61
C GLY A 154 17.48 -21.78 -10.43
N HIS A 155 16.30 -21.39 -10.95
CA HIS A 155 15.11 -22.25 -10.95
C HIS A 155 15.26 -23.50 -11.79
N PHE A 156 15.89 -23.38 -12.96
CA PHE A 156 16.19 -24.52 -13.82
C PHE A 156 17.09 -25.53 -13.11
N LEU A 157 18.18 -25.06 -12.48
CA LEU A 157 19.08 -25.92 -11.69
C LEU A 157 18.34 -26.58 -10.53
N TYR A 158 17.54 -25.81 -9.80
CA TYR A 158 16.76 -26.30 -8.66
C TYR A 158 15.80 -27.43 -9.07
N LYS A 159 15.07 -27.27 -10.18
CA LYS A 159 14.19 -28.31 -10.73
C LYS A 159 14.93 -29.56 -11.18
N ALA A 160 16.17 -29.43 -11.63
CA ALA A 160 17.03 -30.55 -11.99
C ALA A 160 17.62 -31.29 -10.77
N GLY A 161 17.31 -30.87 -9.54
CA GLY A 161 17.89 -31.43 -8.32
C GLY A 161 19.34 -31.01 -8.08
N VAL A 162 19.83 -30.01 -8.83
CA VAL A 162 21.16 -29.44 -8.67
C VAL A 162 21.05 -28.23 -7.75
N ASN A 163 21.96 -28.12 -6.78
CA ASN A 163 22.00 -26.95 -5.90
C ASN A 163 22.30 -25.68 -6.73
N PRO A 164 21.38 -24.69 -6.80
CA PRO A 164 21.57 -23.46 -7.58
C PRO A 164 22.76 -22.62 -7.11
N TYR A 165 23.15 -22.77 -5.85
CA TYR A 165 24.22 -22.01 -5.19
C TYR A 165 25.58 -22.70 -5.23
N ALA A 166 25.68 -23.90 -5.82
CA ALA A 166 26.94 -24.63 -5.92
C ALA A 166 27.92 -24.01 -6.93
N GLY A 167 27.47 -23.08 -7.77
CA GLY A 167 28.30 -22.34 -8.74
C GLY A 167 28.08 -20.83 -8.67
N ASP A 168 28.79 -20.11 -9.53
CA ASP A 168 28.82 -18.64 -9.55
C ASP A 168 27.74 -18.02 -10.45
N THR A 169 26.61 -18.71 -10.60
CA THR A 169 25.55 -18.31 -11.55
C THR A 169 24.38 -17.63 -10.86
N PHE A 170 24.09 -17.99 -9.60
CA PHE A 170 22.90 -17.53 -8.88
C PHE A 170 23.22 -17.00 -7.49
N HIS A 171 22.85 -15.74 -7.25
CA HIS A 171 23.21 -15.01 -6.03
C HIS A 171 22.00 -14.46 -5.26
N GLN A 172 20.77 -14.74 -5.69
CA GLN A 172 19.58 -14.19 -5.03
C GLN A 172 19.13 -15.05 -3.83
N PRO A 173 18.48 -14.47 -2.81
CA PRO A 173 18.04 -15.21 -1.63
C PRO A 173 17.06 -16.36 -1.96
N PRO A 174 17.11 -17.49 -1.23
CA PRO A 174 16.24 -18.65 -1.49
C PRO A 174 14.74 -18.37 -1.49
N LEU A 175 14.30 -17.36 -0.74
CA LEU A 175 12.89 -16.96 -0.68
C LEU A 175 12.41 -16.34 -2.00
N VAL A 176 13.30 -15.62 -2.71
CA VAL A 176 13.00 -15.09 -4.05
C VAL A 176 12.81 -16.25 -5.03
N LEU A 177 13.67 -17.26 -4.94
CA LEU A 177 13.53 -18.51 -5.69
C LEU A 177 12.22 -19.23 -5.36
N ALA A 178 11.83 -19.31 -4.09
CA ALA A 178 10.56 -19.91 -3.67
C ALA A 178 9.32 -19.16 -4.20
N VAL A 179 9.38 -17.82 -4.25
CA VAL A 179 8.30 -17.03 -4.86
C VAL A 179 8.24 -17.28 -6.36
N TYR A 180 9.38 -17.36 -7.03
CA TYR A 180 9.45 -17.68 -8.45
C TYR A 180 8.88 -19.07 -8.77
N THR A 181 9.24 -20.08 -7.97
CA THR A 181 8.73 -21.45 -8.14
C THR A 181 7.22 -21.50 -7.97
N LEU A 182 6.66 -20.71 -7.04
CA LEU A 182 5.21 -20.56 -6.87
C LEU A 182 4.55 -19.88 -8.07
N LEU A 183 5.14 -18.81 -8.61
CA LEU A 183 4.63 -18.13 -9.81
C LEU A 183 4.68 -19.04 -11.05
N ASP A 184 5.73 -19.84 -11.18
CA ASP A 184 5.87 -20.84 -12.23
C ASP A 184 4.84 -21.98 -12.08
N ALA A 185 4.49 -22.36 -10.86
CA ALA A 185 3.42 -23.34 -10.62
C ALA A 185 2.03 -22.85 -11.08
N LEU A 186 1.79 -21.54 -11.14
CA LEU A 186 0.53 -20.99 -11.67
C LEU A 186 0.35 -21.23 -13.18
N THR A 187 1.42 -21.61 -13.90
CA THR A 187 1.33 -21.95 -15.32
C THR A 187 0.47 -23.18 -15.59
N VAL A 188 0.20 -24.01 -14.57
CA VAL A 188 -0.78 -25.12 -14.61
C VAL A 188 -2.18 -24.63 -15.01
N PHE A 189 -2.52 -23.38 -14.69
CA PHE A 189 -3.78 -22.75 -15.08
C PHE A 189 -3.78 -22.19 -16.51
N HIS A 190 -2.84 -22.61 -17.37
CA HIS A 190 -2.66 -22.12 -18.75
C HIS A 190 -2.36 -20.61 -18.87
N ILE A 191 -1.92 -19.99 -17.77
CA ILE A 191 -1.45 -18.60 -17.77
C ILE A 191 0.06 -18.61 -18.08
N PRO A 192 0.54 -17.92 -19.12
CA PRO A 192 1.96 -17.93 -19.44
C PRO A 192 2.78 -17.22 -18.35
N LEU A 193 3.94 -17.77 -18.01
CA LEU A 193 4.80 -17.28 -16.92
C LEU A 193 5.15 -15.79 -17.07
N ARG A 194 5.37 -15.32 -18.30
CA ARG A 194 5.60 -13.88 -18.58
C ARG A 194 4.44 -13.02 -18.05
N THR A 195 3.20 -13.44 -18.24
CA THR A 195 2.02 -12.70 -17.75
C THR A 195 1.93 -12.73 -16.22
N CYS A 196 2.25 -13.86 -15.59
CA CYS A 196 2.33 -13.95 -14.13
C CYS A 196 3.39 -12.98 -13.57
N LEU A 197 4.56 -12.91 -14.19
CA LEU A 197 5.65 -12.02 -13.78
C LEU A 197 5.30 -10.54 -13.98
N ILE A 198 4.68 -10.18 -15.10
CA ILE A 198 4.20 -8.81 -15.34
C ILE A 198 3.12 -8.42 -14.32
N GLY A 199 2.17 -9.33 -14.05
CA GLY A 199 1.15 -9.11 -13.03
C GLY A 199 1.76 -8.91 -11.64
N TRP A 200 2.78 -9.71 -11.30
CA TRP A 200 3.51 -9.62 -10.04
C TRP A 200 4.25 -8.29 -9.88
N THR A 201 4.95 -7.81 -10.92
CA THR A 201 5.68 -6.53 -10.82
C THR A 201 4.73 -5.34 -10.69
N ILE A 202 3.66 -5.31 -11.49
CA ILE A 202 2.64 -4.26 -11.39
C ILE A 202 1.97 -4.29 -10.02
N PHE A 203 1.66 -5.48 -9.49
CA PHE A 203 1.13 -5.64 -8.15
C PHE A 203 2.09 -5.05 -7.10
N MET A 204 3.39 -5.38 -7.18
CA MET A 204 4.39 -4.85 -6.25
C MET A 204 4.55 -3.34 -6.34
N ASP A 205 4.52 -2.76 -7.55
CA ASP A 205 4.52 -1.31 -7.74
C ASP A 205 3.33 -0.64 -7.03
N VAL A 206 2.13 -1.23 -7.15
CA VAL A 206 0.93 -0.73 -6.46
C VAL A 206 1.09 -0.85 -4.95
N VAL A 207 1.61 -1.97 -4.44
CA VAL A 207 1.89 -2.17 -3.01
C VAL A 207 2.86 -1.10 -2.49
N ILE A 208 3.93 -0.78 -3.23
CA ILE A 208 4.89 0.27 -2.86
C ILE A 208 4.21 1.64 -2.83
N ALA A 209 3.45 1.98 -3.88
CA ALA A 209 2.74 3.26 -3.98
C ALA A 209 1.74 3.47 -2.82
N LEU A 210 1.01 2.41 -2.46
CA LEU A 210 0.09 2.42 -1.33
C LEU A 210 0.83 2.55 0.01
N GLY A 211 2.02 1.95 0.14
CA GLY A 211 2.87 2.12 1.31
C GLY A 211 3.28 3.58 1.54
N PHE A 212 3.71 4.29 0.47
CA PHE A 212 4.00 5.73 0.53
C PHE A 212 2.78 6.54 0.93
N ALA A 213 1.63 6.29 0.30
CA ALA A 213 0.39 6.98 0.63
C ALA A 213 -0.04 6.73 2.08
N SER A 214 0.09 5.49 2.56
CA SER A 214 -0.25 5.11 3.93
C SER A 214 0.68 5.78 4.95
N MET A 215 1.97 5.93 4.62
CA MET A 215 2.93 6.64 5.45
C MET A 215 2.56 8.13 5.56
N CYS A 216 2.23 8.78 4.43
CA CYS A 216 1.77 10.17 4.43
C CYS A 216 0.47 10.36 5.23
N ARG A 217 -0.50 9.45 5.10
CA ARG A 217 -1.74 9.51 5.88
C ARG A 217 -1.47 9.40 7.38
N ALA A 218 -0.61 8.47 7.79
CA ALA A 218 -0.24 8.27 9.18
C ALA A 218 0.47 9.51 9.77
N PHE A 219 1.38 10.11 9.00
CA PHE A 219 2.06 11.35 9.40
C PHE A 219 1.10 12.54 9.52
N LEU A 220 0.16 12.68 8.59
CA LEU A 220 -0.85 13.75 8.65
C LEU A 220 -1.82 13.57 9.82
N SER A 221 -2.21 12.33 10.14
CA SER A 221 -3.04 12.06 11.32
C SER A 221 -2.32 12.39 12.63
N SER A 222 -1.03 12.04 12.75
CA SER A 222 -0.25 12.37 13.96
C SER A 222 -0.05 13.88 14.12
N GLN A 223 0.10 14.62 13.02
CA GLN A 223 0.17 16.08 13.05
C GLN A 223 -1.16 16.75 13.36
N GLY A 224 -2.29 16.19 12.91
CA GLY A 224 -3.63 16.70 13.21
C GLY A 224 -3.95 16.67 14.72
N GLU A 225 -3.53 15.60 15.41
CA GLU A 225 -3.64 15.50 16.87
C GLU A 225 -2.76 16.55 17.59
N GLN A 226 -1.51 16.75 17.15
CA GLN A 226 -0.63 17.80 17.68
C GLN A 226 -1.06 19.24 17.33
N GLN A 227 -1.74 19.46 16.19
CA GLN A 227 -2.25 20.77 15.79
C GLN A 227 -3.44 21.24 16.64
N CYS A 228 -4.23 20.32 17.21
CA CYS A 228 -5.25 20.67 18.21
C CYS A 228 -4.62 21.28 19.48
N GLU A 229 -3.42 20.82 19.88
CA GLU A 229 -2.69 21.40 21.02
C GLU A 229 -1.85 22.64 20.65
N ARG A 230 -1.25 22.66 19.46
CA ARG A 230 -0.20 23.64 19.08
C ARG A 230 -0.68 24.69 18.06
N SER A 231 -1.97 25.03 18.09
CA SER A 231 -2.57 26.07 17.26
C SER A 231 -2.01 27.46 17.60
N LYS A 232 -0.83 27.81 17.05
CA LYS A 232 -0.40 29.21 16.81
C LYS A 232 0.88 29.44 15.99
N ILE A 233 1.65 28.42 15.57
CA ILE A 233 2.99 28.70 14.99
C ILE A 233 3.16 28.32 13.51
N TRP A 234 2.47 27.31 12.97
CA TRP A 234 2.74 26.79 11.61
C TRP A 234 1.77 27.23 10.50
N LEU A 235 0.84 28.15 10.79
CA LEU A 235 -0.24 28.55 9.86
C LEU A 235 0.11 29.66 8.85
N ASN A 236 1.36 30.13 8.79
CA ASN A 236 1.69 31.32 7.98
C ASN A 236 2.33 31.06 6.62
N HIS A 237 2.57 29.80 6.23
CA HIS A 237 3.08 29.51 4.88
C HIS A 237 2.04 28.71 4.09
N PRO A 238 1.40 29.32 3.07
CA PRO A 238 0.56 28.57 2.15
C PRO A 238 1.41 27.46 1.50
N PRO A 239 0.84 26.27 1.24
CA PRO A 239 1.57 25.20 0.57
C PRO A 239 2.08 25.70 -0.78
N VAL A 240 3.35 25.40 -1.09
CA VAL A 240 4.06 25.87 -2.29
C VAL A 240 3.32 25.47 -3.59
N SER A 241 2.52 24.41 -3.55
CA SER A 241 1.61 24.00 -4.64
C SER A 241 0.36 23.30 -4.11
N SER A 242 -0.73 23.32 -4.90
CA SER A 242 -1.97 22.60 -4.61
C SER A 242 -1.80 21.07 -4.58
N LEU A 243 -0.79 20.55 -5.27
CA LEU A 243 -0.44 19.12 -5.27
C LEU A 243 0.18 18.65 -3.95
N LEU A 244 0.80 19.57 -3.21
CA LEU A 244 1.41 19.31 -1.89
C LEU A 244 0.47 19.66 -0.73
N ALA A 245 -0.79 20.01 -1.03
CA ALA A 245 -1.79 20.21 0.00
C ALA A 245 -1.99 18.91 0.81
N PRO A 246 -2.24 18.98 2.14
CA PRO A 246 -2.39 17.81 3.00
C PRO A 246 -3.39 16.76 2.46
N GLU A 247 -4.49 17.22 1.87
CA GLU A 247 -5.50 16.34 1.26
C GLU A 247 -5.00 15.56 0.04
N MET A 248 -4.12 16.18 -0.76
CA MET A 248 -3.58 15.60 -2.00
C MET A 248 -2.32 14.79 -1.76
N LEU A 249 -1.61 15.06 -0.68
CA LEU A 249 -0.27 14.54 -0.41
C LEU A 249 -0.15 13.00 -0.54
N PRO A 250 -1.09 12.17 -0.04
CA PRO A 250 -1.01 10.72 -0.22
C PRO A 250 -1.09 10.31 -1.70
N ALA A 251 -2.00 10.92 -2.47
CA ALA A 251 -2.16 10.62 -3.89
C ALA A 251 -0.97 11.13 -4.72
N THR A 252 -0.45 12.32 -4.38
CA THR A 252 0.71 12.91 -5.05
C THR A 252 1.96 12.09 -4.81
N THR A 253 2.22 11.62 -3.59
CA THR A 253 3.40 10.77 -3.29
C THR A 253 3.33 9.41 -3.98
N ALA A 254 2.14 8.79 -4.02
CA ALA A 254 1.91 7.59 -4.82
C ALA A 254 2.15 7.84 -6.32
N ALA A 255 1.69 8.98 -6.85
CA ALA A 255 1.93 9.37 -8.24
C ALA A 255 3.41 9.61 -8.52
N MET A 256 4.13 10.32 -7.63
CA MET A 256 5.56 10.56 -7.77
C MET A 256 6.32 9.24 -7.90
N PHE A 257 5.95 8.20 -7.14
CA PHE A 257 6.53 6.87 -7.32
C PHE A 257 6.08 6.24 -8.64
N LEU A 258 4.77 6.08 -8.87
CA LEU A 258 4.25 5.32 -10.02
C LEU A 258 4.65 5.88 -11.38
N PHE A 259 4.86 7.19 -11.49
CA PHE A 259 5.29 7.86 -12.72
C PHE A 259 6.79 8.17 -12.75
N ASN A 260 7.56 7.76 -11.73
CA ASN A 260 9.01 7.92 -11.75
C ASN A 260 9.62 7.02 -12.83
N PRO A 261 10.41 7.56 -13.78
CA PRO A 261 11.03 6.77 -14.85
C PRO A 261 11.89 5.62 -14.32
N TYR A 262 12.60 5.79 -13.21
CA TYR A 262 13.42 4.73 -12.61
C TYR A 262 12.56 3.58 -12.05
N SER A 263 11.42 3.89 -11.44
CA SER A 263 10.49 2.86 -10.95
C SER A 263 9.88 2.08 -12.12
N VAL A 264 9.50 2.79 -13.19
CA VAL A 264 8.90 2.21 -14.38
C VAL A 264 9.91 1.30 -15.08
N ILE A 265 11.15 1.74 -15.24
CA ILE A 265 12.21 0.92 -15.83
C ILE A 265 12.53 -0.30 -14.96
N SER A 266 12.58 -0.15 -13.62
CA SER A 266 12.78 -1.28 -12.70
C SER A 266 11.67 -2.34 -12.84
N SER A 267 10.43 -1.90 -13.01
CA SER A 267 9.29 -2.77 -13.30
C SER A 267 9.42 -3.46 -14.66
N LEU A 268 9.74 -2.71 -15.72
CA LEU A 268 9.96 -3.25 -17.08
C LEU A 268 11.12 -4.24 -17.15
N ALA A 269 12.15 -4.05 -16.33
CA ALA A 269 13.28 -4.96 -16.19
C ALA A 269 12.90 -6.28 -15.46
N LEU A 270 11.66 -6.40 -14.97
CA LEU A 270 11.18 -7.50 -14.14
C LEU A 270 12.08 -7.75 -12.91
N SER A 271 12.51 -6.64 -12.28
CA SER A 271 13.48 -6.67 -11.18
C SER A 271 12.91 -7.35 -9.94
N THR A 272 13.71 -8.21 -9.30
CA THR A 272 13.32 -8.86 -8.04
C THR A 272 13.43 -7.93 -6.83
N SER A 273 14.09 -6.77 -6.98
CA SER A 273 14.26 -5.76 -5.93
C SER A 273 12.95 -5.10 -5.48
N LEU A 274 11.87 -5.21 -6.28
CA LEU A 274 10.56 -4.65 -5.93
C LEU A 274 10.04 -5.18 -4.59
N VAL A 275 10.31 -6.45 -4.26
CA VAL A 275 9.90 -7.04 -2.97
C VAL A 275 10.65 -6.39 -1.80
N THR A 276 11.95 -6.10 -1.99
CA THR A 276 12.77 -5.38 -1.02
C THR A 276 12.25 -3.96 -0.83
N TYR A 277 11.92 -3.24 -1.90
CA TYR A 277 11.38 -1.88 -1.83
C TYR A 277 10.04 -1.82 -1.11
N ALA A 278 9.13 -2.75 -1.43
CA ALA A 278 7.85 -2.88 -0.74
C ALA A 278 8.05 -3.12 0.76
N SER A 279 8.97 -4.02 1.12
CA SER A 279 9.28 -4.34 2.52
C SER A 279 9.82 -3.12 3.28
N ILE A 280 10.72 -2.33 2.67
CA ILE A 280 11.25 -1.10 3.28
C ILE A 280 10.14 -0.06 3.50
N VAL A 281 9.37 0.25 2.46
CA VAL A 281 8.35 1.31 2.52
C VAL A 281 7.26 0.95 3.54
N TRP A 282 6.81 -0.31 3.56
CA TRP A 282 5.83 -0.75 4.54
C TRP A 282 6.40 -0.88 5.95
N SER A 283 7.69 -1.21 6.10
CA SER A 283 8.36 -1.13 7.40
C SER A 283 8.25 0.26 8.01
N PHE A 284 8.60 1.31 7.23
CA PHE A 284 8.46 2.69 7.69
C PHE A 284 7.00 3.09 7.93
N SER A 285 6.09 2.70 7.03
CA SER A 285 4.66 2.99 7.18
C SER A 285 4.10 2.45 8.50
N PHE A 286 4.44 1.20 8.86
CA PHE A 286 4.04 0.61 10.13
C PHE A 286 4.76 1.23 11.33
N ALA A 287 6.03 1.62 11.18
CA ALA A 287 6.76 2.31 12.24
C ALA A 287 6.09 3.64 12.62
N VAL A 288 5.67 4.44 11.62
CA VAL A 288 4.94 5.71 11.83
C VAL A 288 3.58 5.48 12.49
N GLN A 289 2.91 4.35 12.19
CA GLN A 289 1.61 4.00 12.79
C GLN A 289 1.75 3.36 14.19
N GLY A 290 2.96 3.15 14.71
CA GLY A 290 3.17 2.44 15.98
C GLY A 290 2.99 0.92 15.92
N LEU A 291 2.86 0.33 14.72
CA LEU A 291 2.73 -1.13 14.51
C LEU A 291 4.10 -1.81 14.44
N LEU A 292 4.80 -1.79 15.56
CA LEU A 292 6.24 -2.06 15.65
C LEU A 292 6.66 -3.46 15.19
N VAL A 293 5.91 -4.49 15.59
CA VAL A 293 6.22 -5.88 15.21
C VAL A 293 6.23 -6.04 13.70
N HIS A 294 5.25 -5.45 13.00
CA HIS A 294 5.16 -5.50 11.54
C HIS A 294 6.30 -4.73 10.90
N ALA A 295 6.66 -3.56 11.44
CA ALA A 295 7.78 -2.77 10.96
C ALA A 295 9.10 -3.57 11.02
N ILE A 296 9.41 -4.17 12.17
CA ILE A 296 10.65 -4.93 12.37
C ILE A 296 10.69 -6.19 11.52
N VAL A 297 9.57 -6.92 11.41
CA VAL A 297 9.49 -8.13 10.57
C VAL A 297 9.74 -7.78 9.11
N LEU A 298 9.15 -6.71 8.60
CA LEU A 298 9.36 -6.28 7.22
C LEU A 298 10.76 -5.70 7.00
N LEU A 299 11.32 -5.02 7.99
CA LEU A 299 12.71 -4.57 7.90
C LEU A 299 13.66 -5.75 7.88
N ALA A 300 13.46 -6.75 8.75
CA ALA A 300 14.24 -7.97 8.76
C ALA A 300 14.08 -8.77 7.45
N LEU A 301 12.89 -8.74 6.84
CA LEU A 301 12.69 -9.29 5.49
C LEU A 301 13.50 -8.50 4.46
N ALA A 302 13.48 -7.17 4.51
CA ALA A 302 14.26 -6.34 3.60
C ALA A 302 15.77 -6.57 3.74
N THR A 303 16.30 -6.68 4.97
CA THR A 303 17.72 -6.98 5.24
C THR A 303 18.11 -8.40 4.84
N TYR A 304 17.15 -9.32 4.90
CA TYR A 304 17.33 -10.67 4.38
C TYR A 304 17.34 -10.69 2.85
N LEU A 305 16.48 -9.90 2.19
CA LEU A 305 16.38 -9.85 0.73
C LEU A 305 17.55 -9.08 0.09
N SER A 306 18.12 -8.10 0.79
CA SER A 306 19.27 -7.32 0.37
C SER A 306 20.05 -6.88 1.61
N VAL A 307 21.38 -6.76 1.53
CA VAL A 307 22.21 -6.44 2.70
C VAL A 307 21.99 -5.01 3.21
N TYR A 308 21.94 -4.01 2.32
CA TYR A 308 22.01 -2.59 2.71
C TYR A 308 20.84 -2.03 3.52
N PRO A 309 19.59 -2.52 3.43
CA PRO A 309 18.54 -2.15 4.36
C PRO A 309 18.90 -2.31 5.85
N VAL A 310 19.98 -3.05 6.18
CA VAL A 310 20.50 -3.16 7.56
C VAL A 310 20.81 -1.81 8.20
N VAL A 311 21.19 -0.82 7.40
CA VAL A 311 21.49 0.54 7.90
C VAL A 311 20.23 1.22 8.47
N LEU A 312 19.04 0.78 8.04
CA LEU A 312 17.75 1.28 8.50
C LEU A 312 17.30 0.64 9.83
N VAL A 313 17.99 -0.42 10.30
CA VAL A 313 17.71 -1.06 11.60
C VAL A 313 17.85 -0.06 12.73
N VAL A 314 18.89 0.78 12.72
CA VAL A 314 19.10 1.76 13.79
C VAL A 314 17.98 2.82 13.82
N PRO A 315 17.62 3.50 12.72
CA PRO A 315 16.47 4.40 12.70
C PRO A 315 15.15 3.76 13.15
N VAL A 316 14.80 2.58 12.64
CA VAL A 316 13.53 1.91 12.99
C VAL A 316 13.54 1.42 14.43
N LEU A 317 14.66 0.89 14.93
CA LEU A 317 14.79 0.52 16.34
C LEU A 317 14.77 1.74 17.26
N LEU A 318 15.23 2.92 16.85
CA LEU A 318 15.19 4.12 17.71
C LEU A 318 13.82 4.80 17.72
N MET A 319 12.97 4.53 16.74
CA MET A 319 11.52 4.79 16.84
C MET A 319 10.83 3.87 17.86
N ILE A 320 11.56 2.94 18.50
CA ILE A 320 11.03 1.82 19.28
C ILE A 320 11.82 1.67 20.60
N HIS A 321 11.16 1.43 21.73
CA HIS A 321 11.90 1.18 22.98
C HIS A 321 12.22 -0.29 23.28
N GLN A 322 11.78 -1.26 22.47
CA GLN A 322 12.13 -2.66 22.67
C GLN A 322 11.86 -3.48 21.40
N ALA A 323 12.87 -4.19 20.90
CA ALA A 323 12.62 -5.29 19.97
C ALA A 323 13.80 -6.24 19.80
N ARG A 324 13.46 -7.53 19.61
CA ARG A 324 14.32 -8.63 19.20
C ARG A 324 13.61 -9.37 18.07
N SER A 325 14.15 -9.37 16.85
CA SER A 325 14.02 -10.49 15.89
C SER A 325 14.68 -10.13 14.56
N VAL A 326 15.74 -10.87 14.19
CA VAL A 326 16.35 -10.82 12.83
C VAL A 326 16.60 -12.25 12.28
N GLY A 327 16.44 -13.32 13.08
CA GLY A 327 16.90 -14.67 12.70
C GLY A 327 15.93 -15.56 11.90
N GLY A 328 14.64 -15.22 11.82
CA GLY A 328 13.60 -16.15 11.32
C GLY A 328 13.74 -16.53 9.85
N PHE A 329 14.02 -15.57 8.96
CA PHE A 329 14.06 -15.81 7.51
C PHE A 329 15.22 -16.69 7.07
N VAL A 330 16.38 -16.55 7.70
CA VAL A 330 17.55 -17.41 7.44
C VAL A 330 17.24 -18.87 7.78
N GLY A 331 16.53 -19.11 8.88
CA GLY A 331 16.09 -20.46 9.28
C GLY A 331 15.09 -21.08 8.28
N VAL A 332 14.12 -20.32 7.80
CA VAL A 332 13.18 -20.77 6.75
C VAL A 332 13.93 -21.15 5.48
N SER A 333 14.89 -20.33 5.06
CA SER A 333 15.70 -20.58 3.86
C SER A 333 16.61 -21.81 3.99
N PHE A 334 17.19 -22.03 5.17
CA PHE A 334 17.94 -23.26 5.47
C PHE A 334 17.07 -24.51 5.30
N VAL A 335 15.84 -24.49 5.82
CA VAL A 335 14.89 -25.61 5.66
C VAL A 335 14.49 -25.78 4.19
N TYR A 336 14.19 -24.69 3.49
CA TYR A 336 13.80 -24.72 2.08
C TYR A 336 14.92 -25.25 1.17
N MET A 337 16.18 -24.93 1.46
CA MET A 337 17.37 -25.40 0.71
C MET A 337 17.85 -26.80 1.10
N GLY A 338 17.03 -27.60 1.78
CA GLY A 338 17.39 -28.97 2.15
C GLY A 338 18.47 -29.03 3.24
N ARG A 339 18.48 -28.06 4.16
CA ARG A 339 19.40 -27.95 5.30
C ARG A 339 20.86 -27.70 4.90
N THR A 340 21.06 -26.84 3.89
CA THR A 340 22.39 -26.39 3.44
C THR A 340 22.58 -24.89 3.70
N TRP A 341 23.84 -24.49 3.90
CA TRP A 341 24.24 -23.10 4.17
C TRP A 341 24.88 -22.40 2.96
N ASP A 342 24.98 -23.09 1.82
CA ASP A 342 25.71 -22.63 0.63
C ASP A 342 25.19 -21.27 0.13
N PHE A 343 23.87 -21.05 0.26
CA PHE A 343 23.24 -19.77 -0.09
C PHE A 343 23.79 -18.57 0.70
N LEU A 344 24.28 -18.76 1.94
CA LEU A 344 24.80 -17.64 2.73
C LEU A 344 26.03 -17.03 2.08
N ARG A 345 26.94 -17.89 1.62
CA ARG A 345 28.15 -17.45 0.92
C ARG A 345 27.78 -16.87 -0.44
N ALA A 346 26.97 -17.61 -1.21
CA ALA A 346 26.61 -17.23 -2.58
C ALA A 346 25.73 -15.95 -2.66
N THR A 347 24.97 -15.61 -1.61
CA THR A 347 24.10 -14.42 -1.59
C THR A 347 24.70 -13.25 -0.83
N TYR A 348 25.20 -13.46 0.40
CA TYR A 348 25.60 -12.35 1.28
C TYR A 348 27.10 -12.09 1.25
N VAL A 349 27.92 -13.15 1.30
CA VAL A 349 29.39 -13.00 1.24
C VAL A 349 29.82 -12.55 -0.15
N TRP A 350 29.19 -13.08 -1.19
CA TRP A 350 29.43 -12.66 -2.58
C TRP A 350 29.27 -11.14 -2.77
N MET A 351 28.28 -10.54 -2.12
CA MET A 351 28.04 -9.09 -2.16
C MET A 351 29.13 -8.27 -1.45
N HIS A 352 29.88 -8.88 -0.53
CA HIS A 352 31.01 -8.24 0.12
C HIS A 352 32.30 -8.40 -0.68
N GLU A 353 32.47 -9.56 -1.32
CA GLU A 353 33.67 -9.89 -2.09
C GLU A 353 33.65 -9.28 -3.50
N TYR A 354 32.46 -8.99 -4.06
CA TYR A 354 32.26 -8.55 -5.46
C TYR A 354 33.20 -9.26 -6.45
N PRO A 355 33.18 -10.61 -6.51
CA PRO A 355 34.12 -11.36 -7.33
C PRO A 355 33.85 -11.20 -8.83
N ASP A 356 32.62 -10.85 -9.21
CA ASP A 356 32.22 -10.58 -10.59
C ASP A 356 32.44 -9.10 -10.93
N LEU A 357 33.48 -8.83 -11.73
CA LEU A 357 33.87 -7.50 -12.21
C LEU A 357 33.27 -7.17 -13.58
N THR A 358 32.12 -7.75 -13.93
CA THR A 358 31.45 -7.43 -15.20
C THR A 358 31.11 -5.94 -15.34
N PRO A 359 31.21 -5.37 -16.57
CA PRO A 359 30.94 -3.96 -16.82
C PRO A 359 29.54 -3.55 -16.40
N ASN A 360 29.44 -2.62 -15.46
CA ASN A 360 28.21 -1.89 -15.17
C ASN A 360 28.51 -0.38 -15.25
N ILE A 361 27.48 0.45 -15.48
CA ILE A 361 27.64 1.92 -15.56
C ILE A 361 28.07 2.54 -14.22
N GLY A 362 28.14 1.75 -13.15
CA GLY A 362 28.72 2.20 -11.90
C GLY A 362 30.18 2.61 -12.12
N ILE A 363 30.52 3.83 -11.68
CA ILE A 363 31.91 4.32 -11.54
C ILE A 363 32.80 3.28 -10.81
N PHE A 364 32.20 2.42 -10.00
CA PHE A 364 32.84 1.32 -9.29
C PHE A 364 33.47 0.26 -10.20
N TRP A 365 32.87 -0.04 -11.36
CA TRP A 365 33.49 -0.95 -12.32
C TRP A 365 34.84 -0.42 -12.80
N TYR A 366 34.91 0.87 -13.13
CA TYR A 366 36.15 1.54 -13.53
C TYR A 366 37.19 1.53 -12.39
N PHE A 367 36.75 1.76 -11.15
CA PHE A 367 37.63 1.67 -9.97
C PHE A 367 38.20 0.27 -9.76
N PHE A 368 37.41 -0.79 -9.96
CA PHE A 368 37.83 -2.15 -9.69
C PHE A 368 38.60 -2.82 -10.84
N MET A 369 38.39 -2.39 -12.09
CA MET A 369 39.10 -2.94 -13.25
C MET A 369 40.36 -2.16 -13.63
N GLU A 370 40.39 -0.84 -13.44
CA GLU A 370 41.47 0.02 -13.97
C GLU A 370 42.41 0.59 -12.89
N LEU A 371 42.01 0.62 -11.61
CA LEU A 371 42.75 1.30 -10.54
C LEU A 371 43.41 0.31 -9.57
N PHE A 372 44.45 -0.35 -10.05
CA PHE A 372 45.42 -1.21 -9.35
C PHE A 372 44.81 -2.23 -8.35
N ASP A 373 44.87 -3.53 -8.67
CA ASP A 373 44.46 -4.66 -7.81
C ASP A 373 44.80 -4.51 -6.31
N ARG A 374 45.92 -3.84 -5.98
CA ARG A 374 46.34 -3.54 -4.60
C ARG A 374 45.38 -2.65 -3.82
N PHE A 375 44.60 -1.78 -4.45
CA PHE A 375 43.67 -0.85 -3.79
C PHE A 375 42.21 -1.33 -3.82
N GLN A 376 41.91 -2.46 -4.46
CA GLN A 376 40.55 -3.01 -4.52
C GLN A 376 39.92 -3.15 -3.13
N SER A 377 40.65 -3.73 -2.17
CA SER A 377 40.18 -3.88 -0.78
C SER A 377 39.90 -2.55 -0.09
N TYR A 378 40.69 -1.50 -0.37
CA TYR A 378 40.46 -0.17 0.19
C TYR A 378 39.16 0.44 -0.34
N PHE A 379 38.92 0.36 -1.66
CA PHE A 379 37.69 0.88 -2.26
C PHE A 379 36.46 0.06 -1.88
N LEU A 380 36.57 -1.27 -1.72
CA LEU A 380 35.49 -2.11 -1.20
C LEU A 380 35.06 -1.67 0.19
N VAL A 381 36.00 -1.45 1.11
CA VAL A 381 35.71 -0.94 2.46
C VAL A 381 35.03 0.42 2.39
N LEU A 382 35.55 1.34 1.58
CA LEU A 382 34.99 2.68 1.44
C LEU A 382 33.57 2.65 0.86
N LEU A 383 33.31 1.79 -0.13
CA LEU A 383 32.01 1.61 -0.75
C LEU A 383 30.98 1.06 0.24
N HIS A 384 31.36 0.05 1.04
CA HIS A 384 30.48 -0.48 2.07
C HIS A 384 30.22 0.50 3.21
N LEU A 385 31.19 1.36 3.52
CA LEU A 385 31.05 2.38 4.56
C LEU A 385 30.23 3.60 4.09
N HIS A 386 30.20 3.87 2.78
CA HIS A 386 29.56 5.04 2.18
C HIS A 386 28.08 5.22 2.59
N PRO A 387 27.19 4.20 2.54
CA PRO A 387 25.81 4.34 3.02
C PRO A 387 25.70 4.80 4.47
N TYR A 388 26.61 4.36 5.35
CA TYR A 388 26.60 4.73 6.77
C TYR A 388 26.94 6.21 7.01
N LEU A 389 27.76 6.82 6.13
CA LEU A 389 28.13 8.23 6.21
C LEU A 389 26.95 9.17 6.00
N TYR A 390 25.93 8.78 5.24
CA TYR A 390 24.73 9.61 5.01
C TYR A 390 23.65 9.35 6.05
N VAL A 391 23.49 8.10 6.48
CA VAL A 391 22.44 7.74 7.42
C VAL A 391 22.70 8.32 8.81
N LEU A 392 23.94 8.33 9.28
CA LEU A 392 24.26 8.82 10.63
C LEU A 392 23.98 10.33 10.82
N PRO A 393 24.39 11.25 9.92
CA PRO A 393 24.06 12.67 10.06
C PRO A 393 22.58 12.98 9.83
N LEU A 394 21.94 12.32 8.86
CA LEU A 394 20.48 12.44 8.64
C LEU A 394 19.72 12.01 9.89
N PHE A 395 20.17 10.93 10.53
CA PHE A 395 19.63 10.41 11.77
C PHE A 395 19.78 11.41 12.94
N ILE A 396 20.97 11.98 13.14
CA ILE A 396 21.21 12.98 14.20
C ILE A 396 20.24 14.16 14.03
N ARG A 397 20.06 14.63 12.80
CA ARG A 397 19.15 15.74 12.50
C ARG A 397 17.69 15.40 12.81
N LEU A 398 17.20 14.25 12.38
CA LEU A 398 15.79 13.85 12.58
C LEU A 398 15.43 13.61 14.05
N ARG A 399 16.38 13.17 14.89
CA ARG A 399 16.16 13.02 16.34
C ARG A 399 15.99 14.37 17.05
N TYR A 400 16.62 15.44 16.56
CA TYR A 400 16.47 16.77 17.17
C TYR A 400 15.12 17.42 16.86
N ASP A 401 14.44 16.97 15.79
CA ASP A 401 13.16 17.53 15.33
C ASP A 401 11.92 16.77 15.87
N MET A 402 12.12 15.58 16.46
CA MET A 402 11.09 14.81 17.20
C MET A 402 11.24 15.03 18.70
#